data_AF-A0A3S2C131-F1
#
_entry.id   AF-A0A3S2C131-F1
#
_cell.length_a   1.000
_cell.length_b   1.000
_cell.length_c   1.000
_cell.angle_alpha   90.00
_cell.angle_beta   90.00
_cell.angle_gamma   90.00
#
_symmetry.space_group_name_H-M   'P 1'
#
loop_
_entity.id
_entity.type
_entity.pdbx_description
1 polymer ?
#
loop_
_entity_poly.entity_id
_entity_poly.type
_entity_poly.pdbx_seq_one_letter_code
_entity_poly.pdbx_strand_id
1 'polypeptide(L)' 'MNPTLESISAAMSGLALRTSAVVECRRMLRRVARFSDHRLHDIGLERDWDGSILRNGRAI' A
#
# COMPACT_ATOMS: atom_id res chain seq x y z
N MET A 1 8.56 -6.34 38.05
CA MET A 1 8.41 -6.45 36.58
C MET A 1 9.35 -7.52 36.07
N ASN A 2 8.89 -8.41 35.20
CA ASN A 2 9.72 -9.49 34.64
C ASN A 2 10.29 -9.02 33.29
N PRO A 3 11.60 -8.73 33.20
CA PRO A 3 12.20 -8.15 32.00
C PRO A 3 12.09 -9.05 30.76
N THR A 4 11.98 -10.36 30.95
CA THR A 4 11.79 -11.33 29.87
C THR A 4 10.41 -11.19 29.24
N LEU A 5 9.36 -10.95 30.05
CA LEU A 5 8.01 -10.75 29.54
C LEU A 5 7.89 -9.44 28.75
N GLU A 6 8.56 -8.38 29.20
CA GLU A 6 8.60 -7.10 28.49
C GLU A 6 9.30 -7.23 27.12
N SER A 7 10.42 -7.95 27.08
CA SER A 7 11.15 -8.20 25.82
C SER A 7 10.32 -9.01 24.83
N ILE A 8 9.61 -10.06 25.29
CA ILE A 8 8.71 -10.86 24.46
C ILE A 8 7.55 -9.99 23.94
N SER A 9 6.94 -9.19 24.80
CA SER A 9 5.83 -8.30 24.44
C SER A 9 6.24 -7.29 23.37
N ALA A 10 7.42 -6.68 23.51
CA ALA A 10 7.96 -5.75 22.52
C ALA A 10 8.24 -6.43 21.17
N ALA A 11 8.84 -7.64 21.19
CA ALA A 11 9.11 -8.40 19.97
C ALA A 11 7.81 -8.79 19.24
N MET A 12 6.81 -9.27 19.98
CA MET A 12 5.50 -9.62 19.44
C MET A 12 4.77 -8.41 18.86
N SER A 13 4.83 -7.27 19.54
CA SER A 13 4.23 -6.02 19.06
C SER A 13 4.90 -5.55 17.76
N GLY A 14 6.22 -5.59 17.69
CA GLY A 14 6.97 -5.27 16.47
C GLY A 14 6.64 -6.21 15.31
N LEU A 15 6.49 -7.51 15.58
CA LEU A 15 6.08 -8.49 14.57
C LEU A 15 4.66 -8.23 14.06
N ALA A 16 3.71 -7.96 14.96
CA ALA A 16 2.32 -7.67 14.62
C ALA A 16 2.17 -6.44 13.72
N LEU A 17 2.94 -5.38 13.97
CA LEU A 17 2.95 -4.18 13.12
C LEU A 17 3.45 -4.50 11.70
N ARG A 18 4.54 -5.27 11.59
CA ARG A 18 5.12 -5.64 10.28
C ARG A 18 4.18 -6.55 9.48
N THR A 19 3.56 -7.54 10.12
CA THR A 19 2.62 -8.43 9.44
C THR A 19 1.37 -7.69 9.00
N SER A 20 0.84 -6.77 9.83
CA SER A 20 -0.27 -5.90 9.46
C SER A 20 0.05 -5.05 8.22
N ALA A 21 1.22 -4.40 8.18
CA ALA A 21 1.64 -3.60 7.02
C ALA A 21 1.71 -4.42 5.72
N VAL A 22 2.23 -5.65 5.79
CA VAL A 22 2.28 -6.56 4.61
C VAL A 22 0.88 -6.97 4.16
N VAL A 23 -0.03 -7.27 5.08
CA VAL A 23 -1.40 -7.64 4.76
C VAL A 23 -2.15 -6.48 4.09
N GLU A 24 -2.01 -5.27 4.63
CA GLU A 24 -2.62 -4.06 4.05
C GLU A 24 -2.07 -3.74 2.67
N CYS A 25 -0.74 -3.83 2.47
CA CYS A 25 -0.14 -3.67 1.15
C CYS A 25 -0.70 -4.68 0.14
N ARG A 26 -0.82 -5.96 0.51
CA ARG A 26 -1.43 -6.99 -0.35
C ARG A 26 -2.91 -6.74 -0.62
N ARG A 27 -3.66 -6.17 0.32
CA ARG A 27 -5.06 -5.79 0.12
C ARG A 27 -5.18 -4.63 -0.85
N MET A 28 -4.35 -3.61 -0.70
CA MET A 28 -4.28 -2.46 -1.60
C MET A 28 -3.93 -2.90 -3.03
N LEU A 29 -2.88 -3.70 -3.20
CA LEU A 29 -2.48 -4.20 -4.52
C LEU A 29 -3.57 -5.05 -5.17
N ARG A 30 -4.29 -5.89 -4.40
CA ARG A 30 -5.44 -6.63 -4.92
C ARG A 30 -6.62 -5.73 -5.29
N ARG A 31 -6.82 -4.60 -4.61
CA ARG A 31 -7.81 -3.62 -5.03
C ARG A 31 -7.38 -2.96 -6.34
N VAL A 32 -6.13 -2.49 -6.42
CA VAL A 32 -5.54 -1.89 -7.64
C VAL A 32 -5.65 -2.84 -8.84
N ALA A 33 -5.27 -4.12 -8.66
CA ALA A 33 -5.35 -5.12 -9.73
C ALA A 33 -6.78 -5.43 -10.21
N ARG A 34 -7.81 -5.08 -9.44
CA ARG A 34 -9.22 -5.24 -9.85
C ARG A 34 -9.75 -4.02 -10.62
N PHE A 35 -8.97 -2.94 -10.73
CA PHE A 35 -9.30 -1.86 -11.65
C PHE A 35 -8.75 -2.23 -13.04
N SER A 36 -9.64 -2.24 -14.03
CA SER A 36 -9.24 -2.25 -15.44
C SER A 36 -8.74 -0.87 -15.85
N ASP A 37 -7.93 -0.80 -16.91
CA ASP A 37 -7.40 0.48 -17.44
C ASP A 37 -8.52 1.50 -17.71
N HIS A 38 -9.69 1.03 -18.15
CA HIS A 38 -10.87 1.88 -18.35
C HIS A 38 -11.37 2.53 -17.05
N ARG A 39 -11.40 1.80 -15.93
CA ARG A 39 -11.80 2.35 -14.63
C ARG A 39 -10.73 3.23 -13.99
N LEU A 40 -9.46 3.04 -14.32
CA LEU A 40 -8.38 3.94 -13.91
C LEU A 40 -8.50 5.30 -14.63
N HIS A 41 -8.88 5.26 -15.91
CA HIS A 41 -9.21 6.45 -16.70
C HIS A 41 -10.38 7.23 -16.08
N ASP A 42 -11.45 6.54 -15.65
CA ASP A 42 -12.62 7.17 -15.01
C ASP A 42 -12.31 7.84 -13.65
N ILE A 43 -11.27 7.40 -12.95
CA ILE A 43 -10.86 7.94 -11.64
C ILE A 43 -9.97 9.19 -11.80
N GLY A 44 -9.57 9.55 -13.02
CA GLY A 44 -8.75 10.74 -13.29
C GLY A 44 -7.26 10.53 -13.05
N LEU A 45 -6.76 9.29 -13.12
CA LEU A 45 -5.33 8.96 -13.09
C LEU A 45 -4.60 9.31 -14.41
N GLU A 46 -5.22 10.11 -15.27
CA GLU A 46 -4.59 10.72 -16.43
C GLU A 46 -3.45 11.67 -16.01
N ARG A 47 -3.37 12.06 -14.74
CA ARG A 47 -2.32 12.95 -14.23
C ARG A 47 -1.42 12.25 -13.22
N ASP A 48 -0.11 12.42 -13.37
CA ASP A 48 0.88 12.00 -12.38
C ASP A 48 0.77 12.86 -11.11
N TRP A 49 1.46 12.48 -10.04
CA TRP A 49 1.43 13.16 -8.74
C TRP A 49 1.88 14.63 -8.81
N ASP A 50 2.64 15.00 -9.84
CA ASP A 50 3.10 16.37 -10.14
C ASP A 50 2.14 17.15 -11.07
N GLY A 51 1.04 16.53 -11.50
CA GLY A 51 0.02 17.13 -12.37
C GLY A 51 0.27 17.00 -13.87
N SER A 52 1.37 16.36 -14.29
CA SER A 52 1.67 16.06 -15.71
C SER A 52 0.72 15.01 -16.28
N ILE A 53 0.35 15.12 -17.56
CA ILE A 53 -0.61 14.18 -18.17
C ILE A 53 0.13 12.91 -18.64
N LEU A 54 -0.25 11.76 -18.11
CA LEU A 54 0.22 10.44 -18.51
C LEU A 54 -0.60 9.93 -19.70
N ARG A 55 -0.06 10.05 -20.92
CA ARG A 55 -0.65 9.40 -22.09
C ARG A 55 0.03 8.05 -22.29
N ASN A 56 -0.75 6.97 -22.27
CA ASN A 56 -0.25 5.59 -22.43
C ASN A 56 0.86 5.22 -21.41
N GLY A 57 0.78 5.73 -20.17
CA GLY A 57 1.77 5.46 -19.12
C GLY A 57 3.11 6.20 -19.29
N ARG A 58 3.16 7.24 -20.12
CA ARG A 58 4.33 8.11 -20.30
C ARG A 58 3.93 9.56 -20.10
N ALA A 59 4.70 10.30 -19.30
CA ALA A 59 4.51 11.75 -19.14
C ALA A 59 4.79 12.48 -20.47
N ILE A 60 3.91 13.42 -20.82
CA ILE A 60 4.06 14.35 -21.96
C ILE A 60 4.29 15.75 -21.43
#